data_AF-C5I4C9-F1
#
_entry.id   AF-C5I4C9-F1
#
_cell.length_a   1.000
_cell.length_b   1.000
_cell.length_c   1.000
_cell.angle_alpha   90.00
_cell.angle_beta   90.00
_cell.angle_gamma   90.00
#
_symmetry.space_group_name_H-M   'P 1'
#
loop_
_entity.id
_entity.type
_entity.pdbx_description
1 polymer ?
#
loop_
_entity_poly.entity_id
_entity_poly.type
_entity_poly.pdbx_seq_one_letter_code
_entity_poly.pdbx_strand_id
1 'polypeptide(L)'
;VADLEKEIADAEKTVADLEKEVAKLEKDVEGFKESDGEYAEFYLEAAEKDLATKKAELAEAKIKATTKKAELEKAEAELENLLSTLDPEGKTQDELDKEAAEDANIEALQNKVADLENKVAELDKEVTRLQSDLKDAEENNVEDYVKEGLEKALTDKKVELNNTQKALDTAQKALDTALNELGPDGDEEETPAPAPKPEQPAEQPKPAPAPQPAPAPKPEKTDDQQAEEDYARRSEEEYNRLPQQQPPKAEKPAPA
;
A
#
# COMPACT_ATOMS: atom_id res chain seq x y z
N VAL A 1 29.16 3.58 13.16
CA VAL A 1 29.10 3.34 14.62
C VAL A 1 30.26 2.46 15.06
N ALA A 2 30.35 1.19 14.64
CA ALA A 2 31.43 0.27 15.04
C ALA A 2 32.87 0.79 14.85
N ASP A 3 33.16 1.47 13.73
CA ASP A 3 34.49 2.06 13.49
C ASP A 3 34.78 3.23 14.45
N LEU A 4 33.78 4.06 14.78
CA LEU A 4 33.91 5.16 15.74
C LEU A 4 34.09 4.64 17.16
N GLU A 5 33.35 3.61 17.56
CA GLU A 5 33.51 2.96 18.87
C GLU A 5 34.92 2.41 19.07
N LYS A 6 35.48 1.80 18.01
CA LYS A 6 36.87 1.33 18.01
C LYS A 6 37.86 2.49 18.13
N GLU A 7 37.68 3.57 17.37
CA GLU A 7 38.53 4.76 17.46
C GLU A 7 38.48 5.44 18.84
N ILE A 8 37.30 5.45 19.47
CA ILE A 8 37.13 5.93 20.85
C ILE A 8 37.90 5.05 21.83
N ALA A 9 37.76 3.72 21.73
CA ALA A 9 38.48 2.78 22.59
C ALA A 9 40.01 2.93 22.47
N ASP A 10 40.52 3.10 21.25
CA ASP A 10 41.94 3.33 21.00
C ASP A 10 42.42 4.69 21.56
N ALA A 11 41.59 5.74 21.45
CA ALA A 11 41.87 7.05 22.03
C ALA A 11 41.84 7.04 23.57
N GLU A 12 40.86 6.37 24.19
CA GLU A 12 40.76 6.22 25.64
C GLU A 12 41.93 5.39 26.20
N LYS A 13 42.36 4.34 25.48
CA LYS A 13 43.57 3.58 25.83
C LYS A 13 44.81 4.47 25.81
N THR A 14 44.95 5.32 24.78
CA THR A 14 46.06 6.27 24.67
C THR A 14 46.06 7.27 25.84
N VAL A 15 44.88 7.79 26.21
CA VAL A 15 44.73 8.66 27.38
C VAL A 15 45.17 7.93 28.66
N ALA A 16 44.70 6.71 28.88
CA ALA A 16 45.04 5.93 30.07
C ALA A 16 46.54 5.62 30.19
N ASP A 17 47.23 5.38 29.08
CA ASP A 17 48.67 5.14 29.07
C ASP A 17 49.46 6.44 29.32
N LEU A 18 49.03 7.57 28.74
CA LEU A 18 49.63 8.89 29.03
C LEU A 18 49.40 9.34 30.48
N GLU A 19 48.24 9.03 31.08
CA GLU A 19 47.98 9.32 32.50
C GLU A 19 48.96 8.59 33.42
N LYS A 20 49.28 7.33 33.11
CA LYS A 20 50.30 6.57 33.87
C LYS A 20 51.69 7.16 33.70
N GLU A 21 52.05 7.58 32.49
CA GLU A 21 53.35 8.20 32.20
C GLU A 21 53.50 9.54 32.93
N VAL A 22 52.47 10.39 32.88
CA VAL A 22 52.42 11.65 33.62
C VAL A 22 52.53 11.41 35.13
N ALA A 23 51.78 10.47 35.70
CA ALA A 23 51.84 10.17 37.14
C ALA A 23 53.24 9.68 37.57
N LYS A 24 53.94 8.92 36.72
CA LYS A 24 55.32 8.51 36.98
C LYS A 24 56.27 9.71 36.96
N LEU A 25 56.16 10.58 35.96
CA LEU A 25 56.98 11.79 35.85
C LEU A 25 56.72 12.78 36.98
N GLU A 26 55.47 12.90 37.46
CA GLU A 26 55.16 13.71 38.64
C GLU A 26 55.91 13.23 39.88
N LYS A 27 55.96 11.91 40.08
CA LYS A 27 56.72 11.30 41.17
C LYS A 27 58.23 11.49 41.01
N ASP A 28 58.75 11.37 39.79
CA ASP A 28 60.18 11.59 39.51
C ASP A 28 60.56 13.06 39.79
N VAL A 29 59.73 14.02 39.37
CA VAL A 29 59.88 15.45 39.68
C VAL A 29 59.87 15.71 41.19
N GLU A 30 58.94 15.10 41.92
CA GLU A 30 58.89 15.22 43.38
C GLU A 30 60.16 14.66 44.04
N GLY A 31 60.62 13.48 43.61
CA GLY A 31 61.87 12.88 44.10
C GLY A 31 63.12 13.72 43.82
N PHE A 32 63.18 14.41 42.68
CA PHE A 32 64.29 15.34 42.38
C PHE A 32 64.24 16.62 43.22
N LYS A 33 63.05 17.10 43.63
CA LYS A 33 62.90 18.26 44.53
C LYS A 33 63.45 17.98 45.93
N GLU A 34 63.38 16.73 46.37
CA GLU A 34 63.88 16.28 47.67
C GLU A 34 65.36 15.86 47.64
N SER A 35 66.04 15.98 46.50
CA SER A 35 67.42 15.51 46.31
C SER A 35 68.45 16.61 46.55
N ASP A 36 69.43 16.35 47.42
CA ASP A 36 70.53 17.27 47.74
C ASP A 36 71.76 17.07 46.81
N GLY A 37 71.59 16.41 45.67
CA GLY A 37 72.68 16.06 44.75
C GLY A 37 73.23 17.27 43.98
N GLU A 38 74.54 17.26 43.68
CA GLU A 38 75.25 18.35 42.97
C GLU A 38 74.67 18.68 41.58
N TYR A 39 73.93 17.75 40.97
CA TYR A 39 73.24 17.91 39.67
C TYR A 39 71.71 17.89 39.78
N ALA A 40 71.14 17.90 41.00
CA ALA A 40 69.70 17.72 41.21
C ALA A 40 68.85 18.79 40.50
N GLU A 41 69.28 20.06 40.50
CA GLU A 41 68.59 21.14 39.81
C GLU A 41 68.49 20.92 38.28
N PHE A 42 69.56 20.41 37.66
CA PHE A 42 69.59 20.13 36.22
C PHE A 42 68.63 18.99 35.83
N TYR A 43 68.61 17.92 36.64
CA TYR A 43 67.68 16.80 36.43
C TYR A 43 66.23 17.18 36.72
N LEU A 44 66.01 18.07 37.69
CA LEU A 44 64.69 18.61 38.00
C LEU A 44 64.14 19.43 36.84
N GLU A 45 64.94 20.36 36.27
CA GLU A 45 64.51 21.18 35.14
C GLU A 45 64.17 20.33 33.90
N ALA A 46 64.98 19.29 33.62
CA ALA A 46 64.71 18.34 32.56
C ALA A 46 63.40 17.55 32.80
N ALA A 47 63.20 17.04 34.01
CA ALA A 47 62.00 16.28 34.38
C ALA A 47 60.73 17.15 34.36
N GLU A 48 60.81 18.41 34.80
CA GLU A 48 59.69 19.36 34.74
C GLU A 48 59.32 19.70 33.30
N LYS A 49 60.30 19.82 32.40
CA LYS A 49 60.07 20.03 30.97
C LYS A 49 59.41 18.82 30.31
N ASP A 50 59.91 17.62 30.57
CA ASP A 50 59.33 16.37 30.03
C ASP A 50 57.90 16.16 30.56
N LEU A 51 57.66 16.45 31.84
CA LEU A 51 56.34 16.44 32.45
C LEU A 51 55.39 17.44 31.78
N ALA A 52 55.86 18.65 31.50
CA ALA A 52 55.07 19.67 30.82
C ALA A 52 54.69 19.24 29.39
N THR A 53 55.62 18.66 28.64
CA THR A 53 55.36 18.09 27.30
C THR A 53 54.33 16.95 27.38
N LYS A 54 54.50 16.02 28.32
CA LYS A 54 53.58 14.88 28.47
C LYS A 54 52.18 15.29 28.94
N LYS A 55 52.07 16.32 29.78
CA LYS A 55 50.78 16.91 30.16
C LYS A 55 50.08 17.56 28.97
N ALA A 56 50.82 18.19 28.05
CA ALA A 56 50.26 18.73 26.82
C ALA A 56 49.74 17.61 25.89
N GLU A 57 50.53 16.56 25.66
CA GLU A 57 50.12 15.38 24.89
C GLU A 57 48.85 14.72 25.48
N LEU A 58 48.79 14.60 26.81
CA LEU A 58 47.61 14.07 27.50
C LEU A 58 46.37 14.95 27.30
N ALA A 59 46.52 16.28 27.35
CA ALA A 59 45.43 17.21 27.11
C ALA A 59 44.88 17.08 25.68
N GLU A 60 45.76 16.99 24.68
CA GLU A 60 45.38 16.76 23.28
C GLU A 60 44.68 15.41 23.08
N ALA A 61 45.20 14.34 23.69
CA ALA A 61 44.59 13.01 23.63
C ALA A 61 43.18 12.99 24.25
N LYS A 62 42.97 13.69 25.37
CA LYS A 62 41.65 13.86 25.99
C LYS A 62 40.68 14.61 25.09
N ILE A 63 41.12 15.70 24.47
CA ILE A 63 40.31 16.45 23.51
C ILE A 63 39.88 15.52 22.37
N LYS A 64 40.82 14.78 21.76
CA LYS A 64 40.54 13.85 20.67
C LYS A 64 39.49 12.79 21.06
N ALA A 65 39.63 12.18 22.25
CA ALA A 65 38.66 11.19 22.74
C ALA A 65 37.26 11.82 22.93
N THR A 66 37.18 13.02 23.51
CA THR A 66 35.90 13.72 23.70
C THR A 66 35.24 14.12 22.38
N THR A 67 36.01 14.57 21.38
CA THR A 67 35.49 14.89 20.05
C THR A 67 34.92 13.64 19.37
N LYS A 68 35.64 12.52 19.44
CA LYS A 68 35.17 11.24 18.87
C LYS A 68 33.88 10.74 19.53
N LYS A 69 33.75 10.94 20.84
CA LYS A 69 32.52 10.60 21.58
C LYS A 69 31.33 11.47 21.16
N ALA A 70 31.55 12.77 20.91
CA ALA A 70 30.51 13.66 20.39
C ALA A 70 30.13 13.31 18.94
N GLU A 71 31.08 12.87 18.10
CA GLU A 71 30.79 12.36 16.75
C GLU A 71 29.91 11.11 16.79
N LEU A 72 30.16 10.19 17.75
CA LEU A 72 29.33 9.00 17.95
C LEU A 72 27.90 9.37 18.35
N GLU A 73 27.73 10.25 19.35
CA GLU A 73 26.40 10.70 19.80
C GLU A 73 25.61 11.38 18.66
N LYS A 74 26.28 12.19 17.84
CA LYS A 74 25.67 12.79 16.65
C LYS A 74 25.27 11.73 15.60
N ALA A 75 26.12 10.72 15.37
CA ALA A 75 25.81 9.64 14.45
C ALA A 75 24.65 8.76 14.97
N GLU A 76 24.57 8.52 16.27
CA GLU A 76 23.47 7.79 16.92
C GLU A 76 22.15 8.58 16.82
N ALA A 77 22.15 9.88 17.07
CA ALA A 77 20.97 10.73 16.91
C ALA A 77 20.51 10.83 15.44
N GLU A 78 21.44 10.87 14.49
CA GLU A 78 21.11 10.80 13.06
C GLU A 78 20.50 9.45 12.68
N LEU A 79 21.01 8.34 13.23
CA LEU A 79 20.40 7.02 13.04
C LEU A 79 19.02 6.91 13.68
N GLU A 80 18.80 7.45 14.87
CA GLU A 80 17.50 7.47 15.54
C GLU A 80 16.46 8.29 14.76
N ASN A 81 16.88 9.44 14.22
CA ASN A 81 16.03 10.25 13.35
C ASN A 81 15.74 9.51 12.03
N LEU A 82 16.75 8.90 11.40
CA LEU A 82 16.54 8.08 10.21
C LEU A 82 15.59 6.92 10.48
N LEU A 83 15.74 6.22 11.61
CA LEU A 83 14.86 5.14 12.03
C LEU A 83 13.42 5.63 12.22
N SER A 84 13.25 6.82 12.80
CA SER A 84 11.95 7.48 12.94
C SER A 84 11.34 7.93 11.60
N THR A 85 12.16 8.15 10.57
CA THR A 85 11.70 8.49 9.20
C THR A 85 11.52 7.29 8.27
N LEU A 86 12.20 6.18 8.56
CA LEU A 86 12.05 4.88 7.89
C LEU A 86 10.84 4.12 8.41
N ASP A 87 10.28 4.58 9.53
CA ASP A 87 8.99 4.18 10.06
C ASP A 87 7.92 5.29 9.87
N PRO A 88 7.63 5.74 8.64
CA PRO A 88 6.46 6.61 8.42
C PRO A 88 5.15 5.82 8.55
N GLU A 89 5.23 4.49 8.52
CA GLU A 89 4.14 3.53 8.70
C GLU A 89 4.51 2.59 9.86
N GLY A 90 4.37 3.07 11.10
CA GLY A 90 4.44 2.22 12.29
C GLY A 90 3.27 1.24 12.34
N LYS A 91 3.13 0.38 11.32
CA LYS A 91 2.16 -0.69 11.24
C LYS A 91 2.54 -1.70 12.31
N THR A 92 1.66 -1.85 13.28
CA THR A 92 1.80 -2.89 14.30
C THR A 92 1.84 -4.27 13.63
N GLN A 93 2.39 -5.30 14.30
CA GLN A 93 2.30 -6.68 13.78
C GLN A 93 0.83 -7.08 13.51
N ASP A 94 -0.11 -6.55 14.31
CA ASP A 94 -1.54 -6.75 14.13
C ASP A 94 -2.05 -6.15 12.80
N GLU A 95 -1.51 -5.00 12.37
CA GLU A 95 -1.84 -4.40 11.06
C GLU A 95 -1.23 -5.18 9.89
N LEU A 96 -0.01 -5.70 10.04
CA LEU A 96 0.60 -6.58 9.04
C LEU A 96 -0.17 -7.90 8.90
N ASP A 97 -0.62 -8.48 10.03
CA ASP A 97 -1.42 -9.70 10.02
C ASP A 97 -2.82 -9.45 9.42
N LYS A 98 -3.40 -8.25 9.63
CA LYS A 98 -4.66 -7.83 9.01
C LYS A 98 -4.53 -7.67 7.50
N GLU A 99 -3.49 -6.97 7.04
CA GLU A 99 -3.19 -6.79 5.61
C GLU A 99 -2.95 -8.14 4.92
N ALA A 100 -2.17 -9.04 5.55
CA ALA A 100 -1.97 -10.40 5.03
C ALA A 100 -3.28 -11.22 4.97
N ALA A 101 -4.19 -11.03 5.92
CA ALA A 101 -5.49 -11.69 5.91
C ALA A 101 -6.43 -11.14 4.82
N GLU A 102 -6.39 -9.82 4.57
CA GLU A 102 -7.12 -9.16 3.50
C GLU A 102 -6.62 -9.58 2.12
N ASP A 103 -5.30 -9.64 1.92
CA ASP A 103 -4.67 -10.17 0.71
C ASP A 103 -5.06 -11.63 0.44
N ALA A 104 -5.03 -12.47 1.48
CA ALA A 104 -5.45 -13.88 1.36
C ALA A 104 -6.95 -14.01 1.00
N ASN A 105 -7.79 -13.11 1.50
CA ASN A 105 -9.21 -13.08 1.15
C ASN A 105 -9.43 -12.66 -0.32
N ILE A 106 -8.68 -11.67 -0.80
CA ILE A 106 -8.72 -11.22 -2.20
C ILE A 106 -8.27 -12.34 -3.13
N GLU A 107 -7.17 -13.03 -2.82
CA GLU A 107 -6.69 -14.18 -3.60
C GLU A 107 -7.76 -15.29 -3.67
N ALA A 108 -8.41 -15.60 -2.54
CA ALA A 108 -9.49 -16.58 -2.50
C ALA A 108 -10.71 -16.17 -3.36
N LEU A 109 -11.08 -14.89 -3.35
CA LEU A 109 -12.18 -14.35 -4.16
C LEU A 109 -11.84 -14.36 -5.66
N GLN A 110 -10.62 -14.01 -6.04
CA GLN A 110 -10.13 -14.08 -7.42
C GLN A 110 -10.18 -15.52 -7.97
N ASN A 111 -9.70 -16.49 -7.19
CA ASN A 111 -9.76 -17.90 -7.57
C ASN A 111 -11.21 -18.38 -7.75
N LYS A 112 -12.10 -17.98 -6.85
CA LYS A 112 -13.53 -18.32 -6.94
C LYS A 112 -14.20 -17.71 -8.18
N VAL A 113 -13.86 -16.48 -8.54
CA VAL A 113 -14.33 -15.82 -9.77
C VAL A 113 -13.86 -16.64 -10.98
N ALA A 114 -12.57 -16.96 -11.07
CA ALA A 114 -12.01 -17.74 -12.18
C ALA A 114 -12.67 -19.12 -12.32
N ASP A 115 -12.91 -19.83 -11.22
CA ASP A 115 -13.61 -21.12 -11.23
C ASP A 115 -15.06 -21.01 -11.74
N LEU A 116 -15.77 -19.95 -11.33
CA LEU A 116 -17.14 -19.70 -11.78
C LEU A 116 -17.21 -19.28 -13.25
N GLU A 117 -16.28 -18.45 -13.73
CA GLU A 117 -16.15 -18.10 -15.16
C GLU A 117 -15.93 -19.35 -16.02
N ASN A 118 -15.04 -20.25 -15.59
CA ASN A 118 -14.82 -21.52 -16.27
C ASN A 118 -16.09 -22.37 -16.31
N LYS A 119 -16.82 -22.45 -15.19
CA LYS A 119 -18.07 -23.22 -15.12
C LYS A 119 -19.18 -22.62 -16.00
N VAL A 120 -19.30 -21.29 -16.07
CA VAL A 120 -20.21 -20.61 -17.01
C VAL A 120 -19.86 -21.00 -18.44
N ALA A 121 -18.59 -20.92 -18.83
CA ALA A 121 -18.15 -21.27 -20.18
C ALA A 121 -18.41 -22.74 -20.55
N GLU A 122 -18.28 -23.68 -19.60
CA GLU A 122 -18.63 -25.09 -19.81
C GLU A 122 -20.14 -25.29 -19.97
N LEU A 123 -20.96 -24.63 -19.13
CA LEU A 123 -22.41 -24.72 -19.21
C LEU A 123 -22.95 -24.10 -20.50
N ASP A 124 -22.40 -22.98 -20.97
CA ASP A 124 -22.75 -22.37 -22.25
C ASP A 124 -22.47 -23.30 -23.44
N LYS A 125 -21.34 -24.03 -23.39
CA LYS A 125 -21.02 -25.04 -24.40
C LYS A 125 -22.03 -26.19 -24.39
N GLU A 126 -22.42 -26.69 -23.22
CA GLU A 126 -23.41 -27.78 -23.12
C GLU A 126 -24.80 -27.32 -23.54
N VAL A 127 -25.22 -26.10 -23.18
CA VAL A 127 -26.47 -25.49 -23.66
C VAL A 127 -26.48 -25.39 -25.18
N THR A 128 -25.38 -24.92 -25.78
CA THR A 128 -25.24 -24.84 -27.25
C THR A 128 -25.30 -26.22 -27.89
N ARG A 129 -24.63 -27.22 -27.30
CA ARG A 129 -24.66 -28.61 -27.76
C ARG A 129 -26.07 -29.19 -27.74
N LEU A 130 -26.78 -29.05 -26.62
CA LEU A 130 -28.16 -29.53 -26.48
C LEU A 130 -29.14 -28.82 -27.41
N GLN A 131 -28.94 -27.53 -27.69
CA GLN A 131 -29.72 -26.81 -28.69
C GLN A 131 -29.50 -27.37 -30.10
N SER A 132 -28.26 -27.73 -30.45
CA SER A 132 -27.96 -28.38 -31.71
C SER A 132 -28.59 -29.77 -31.78
N ASP A 133 -28.43 -30.59 -30.74
CA ASP A 133 -29.00 -31.95 -30.68
C ASP A 133 -30.54 -31.91 -30.80
N LEU A 134 -31.19 -30.93 -30.18
CA LEU A 134 -32.65 -30.74 -30.28
C LEU A 134 -33.07 -30.36 -31.70
N LYS A 135 -32.34 -29.43 -32.35
CA LYS A 135 -32.61 -29.03 -33.74
C LYS A 135 -32.44 -30.21 -34.71
N ASP A 136 -31.38 -31.00 -34.53
CA ASP A 136 -31.15 -32.19 -35.35
C ASP A 136 -32.26 -33.23 -35.11
N ALA A 137 -32.74 -33.40 -33.88
CA ALA A 137 -33.85 -34.29 -33.57
C ALA A 137 -35.18 -33.85 -34.21
N GLU A 138 -35.44 -32.55 -34.26
CA GLU A 138 -36.59 -31.94 -34.95
C GLU A 138 -36.51 -32.15 -36.47
N GLU A 139 -35.36 -31.87 -37.09
CA GLU A 139 -35.14 -32.02 -38.53
C GLU A 139 -35.25 -33.48 -39.00
N ASN A 140 -34.78 -34.41 -38.17
CA ASN A 140 -34.79 -35.84 -38.49
C ASN A 140 -36.07 -36.56 -38.03
N ASN A 141 -37.08 -35.83 -37.52
CA ASN A 141 -38.34 -36.40 -37.02
C ASN A 141 -38.14 -37.53 -36.00
N VAL A 142 -37.16 -37.36 -35.10
CA VAL A 142 -36.91 -38.29 -34.00
C VAL A 142 -38.15 -38.32 -33.08
N GLU A 143 -38.36 -39.44 -32.39
CA GLU A 143 -39.52 -39.66 -31.54
C GLU A 143 -39.68 -38.59 -30.45
N ASP A 144 -40.94 -38.24 -30.15
CA ASP A 144 -41.27 -37.15 -29.23
C ASP A 144 -40.66 -37.30 -27.84
N TYR A 145 -40.58 -38.53 -27.31
CA TYR A 145 -39.96 -38.78 -26.00
C TYR A 145 -38.46 -38.40 -25.95
N VAL A 146 -37.75 -38.43 -27.08
CA VAL A 146 -36.35 -38.02 -27.17
C VAL A 146 -36.24 -36.50 -27.15
N LYS A 147 -37.12 -35.82 -27.91
CA LYS A 147 -37.19 -34.35 -27.95
C LYS A 147 -37.55 -33.79 -26.57
N GLU A 148 -38.56 -34.34 -25.90
CA GLU A 148 -38.93 -33.96 -24.53
C GLU A 148 -37.77 -34.15 -23.53
N GLY A 149 -36.99 -35.22 -23.67
CA GLY A 149 -35.80 -35.46 -22.85
C GLY A 149 -34.71 -34.40 -23.05
N LEU A 150 -34.45 -34.02 -24.31
CA LEU A 150 -33.49 -32.95 -24.66
C LEU A 150 -33.98 -31.58 -24.19
N GLU A 151 -35.26 -31.26 -24.37
CA GLU A 151 -35.87 -30.02 -23.88
C GLU A 151 -35.77 -29.89 -22.35
N LYS A 152 -36.03 -30.99 -21.63
CA LYS A 152 -35.87 -31.03 -20.18
C LYS A 152 -34.42 -30.81 -19.76
N ALA A 153 -33.47 -31.53 -20.38
CA ALA A 153 -32.05 -31.38 -20.09
C ALA A 153 -31.55 -29.95 -20.39
N LEU A 154 -32.02 -29.35 -21.50
CA LEU A 154 -31.72 -27.98 -21.87
C LEU A 154 -32.27 -26.98 -20.85
N THR A 155 -33.50 -27.19 -20.37
CA THR A 155 -34.14 -26.36 -19.34
C THR A 155 -33.35 -26.44 -18.03
N ASP A 156 -33.03 -27.65 -17.57
CA ASP A 156 -32.25 -27.87 -16.35
C ASP A 156 -30.87 -27.18 -16.44
N LYS A 157 -30.19 -27.29 -17.59
CA LYS A 157 -28.88 -26.66 -17.82
C LYS A 157 -28.94 -25.15 -17.90
N LYS A 158 -29.99 -24.57 -18.50
CA LYS A 158 -30.20 -23.11 -18.49
C LYS A 158 -30.44 -22.56 -17.09
N VAL A 159 -31.14 -23.31 -16.23
CA VAL A 159 -31.31 -22.96 -14.81
C VAL A 159 -29.98 -23.01 -14.07
N GLU A 160 -29.17 -24.07 -14.28
CA GLU A 160 -27.83 -24.18 -13.69
C GLU A 160 -26.90 -23.03 -14.13
N LEU A 161 -26.93 -22.67 -15.42
CA LEU A 161 -26.20 -21.54 -15.98
C LEU A 161 -26.62 -20.21 -15.32
N ASN A 162 -27.93 -19.94 -15.23
CA ASN A 162 -28.42 -18.70 -14.62
C ASN A 162 -28.01 -18.58 -13.14
N ASN A 163 -28.08 -19.69 -12.40
CA ASN A 163 -27.65 -19.71 -10.99
C ASN A 163 -26.14 -19.51 -10.85
N THR A 164 -25.34 -20.11 -11.74
CA THR A 164 -23.87 -19.95 -11.75
C THR A 164 -23.49 -18.52 -12.10
N GLN A 165 -24.17 -17.89 -13.07
CA GLN A 165 -23.95 -16.48 -13.42
C GLN A 165 -24.27 -15.54 -12.26
N LYS A 166 -25.37 -15.77 -11.53
CA LYS A 166 -25.69 -15.00 -10.31
C LYS A 166 -24.63 -15.17 -9.22
N ALA A 167 -24.08 -16.37 -9.07
CA ALA A 167 -23.00 -16.63 -8.12
C ALA A 167 -21.70 -15.92 -8.54
N LEU A 168 -21.39 -15.89 -9.84
CA LEU A 168 -20.28 -15.15 -10.41
C LEU A 168 -20.42 -13.65 -10.15
N ASP A 169 -21.58 -13.06 -10.49
CA ASP A 169 -21.84 -11.63 -10.25
C ASP A 169 -21.73 -11.27 -8.76
N THR A 170 -22.13 -12.18 -7.87
CA THR A 170 -22.00 -12.00 -6.42
C THR A 170 -20.53 -12.06 -5.97
N ALA A 171 -19.75 -13.00 -6.52
CA ALA A 171 -18.33 -13.12 -6.23
C ALA A 171 -17.54 -11.91 -6.75
N GLN A 172 -17.88 -11.41 -7.95
CA GLN A 172 -17.28 -10.21 -8.53
C GLN A 172 -17.51 -8.99 -7.63
N LYS A 173 -18.76 -8.77 -7.19
CA LYS A 173 -19.09 -7.68 -6.26
C LYS A 173 -18.32 -7.77 -4.95
N ALA A 174 -18.19 -8.98 -4.40
CA ALA A 174 -17.42 -9.18 -3.17
C ALA A 174 -15.93 -8.87 -3.38
N LEU A 175 -15.37 -9.25 -4.54
CA LEU A 175 -13.99 -8.91 -4.91
C LEU A 175 -13.79 -7.40 -5.08
N ASP A 176 -14.72 -6.73 -5.77
CA ASP A 176 -14.69 -5.27 -5.94
C ASP A 176 -14.79 -4.54 -4.59
N THR A 177 -15.65 -5.00 -3.68
CA THR A 177 -15.74 -4.48 -2.31
C THR A 177 -14.42 -4.66 -1.56
N ALA A 178 -13.85 -5.88 -1.56
CA ALA A 178 -12.58 -6.15 -0.88
C ALA A 178 -11.42 -5.31 -1.42
N LEU A 179 -11.38 -5.07 -2.74
CA LEU A 179 -10.38 -4.20 -3.37
C LEU A 179 -10.58 -2.72 -3.06
N ASN A 180 -11.82 -2.25 -2.89
CA ASN A 180 -12.11 -0.86 -2.54
C ASN A 180 -11.85 -0.56 -1.04
N GLU A 181 -12.02 -1.54 -0.16
CA GLU A 181 -11.68 -1.43 1.27
C GLU A 181 -10.16 -1.29 1.51
N LEU A 182 -9.32 -1.66 0.54
CA LEU A 182 -7.86 -1.42 0.56
C LEU A 182 -7.46 0.04 0.20
N GLY A 183 -8.42 0.93 -0.06
CA GLY A 183 -8.16 2.36 -0.27
C GLY A 183 -7.70 3.08 1.01
N PRO A 184 -7.00 4.23 0.91
CA PRO A 184 -6.27 4.84 2.03
C PRO A 184 -7.10 5.46 3.17
N ASP A 185 -8.42 5.28 3.22
CA ASP A 185 -9.26 5.76 4.32
C ASP A 185 -10.46 4.81 4.50
N GLY A 186 -10.27 3.75 5.29
CA GLY A 186 -11.33 2.86 5.76
C GLY A 186 -12.13 3.51 6.89
N ASP A 187 -12.82 4.60 6.60
CA ASP A 187 -13.68 5.29 7.56
C ASP A 187 -14.93 5.86 6.87
N GLU A 188 -15.72 5.02 6.20
CA GLU A 188 -17.16 5.25 6.05
C GLU A 188 -17.91 3.92 6.25
N GLU A 189 -18.32 3.68 7.51
CA GLU A 189 -19.48 2.83 7.81
C GLU A 189 -20.70 3.40 7.05
N GLU A 190 -20.95 2.96 5.82
CA GLU A 190 -22.29 2.99 5.25
C GLU A 190 -23.07 1.82 5.87
N THR A 191 -23.59 2.03 7.08
CA THR A 191 -24.61 1.16 7.65
C THR A 191 -25.73 0.99 6.62
N PRO A 192 -26.05 -0.23 6.14
CA PRO A 192 -27.15 -0.39 5.22
C PRO A 192 -28.44 -0.04 5.97
N ALA A 193 -29.14 0.99 5.51
CA ALA A 193 -30.44 1.38 6.03
C ALA A 193 -31.35 0.13 6.11
N PRO A 194 -32.00 -0.13 7.26
CA PRO A 194 -32.76 -1.36 7.45
C PRO A 194 -33.94 -1.42 6.47
N ALA A 195 -34.03 -2.53 5.72
CA ALA A 195 -35.12 -2.80 4.81
C ALA A 195 -36.49 -2.74 5.52
N PRO A 196 -37.48 -2.00 4.99
CA PRO A 196 -38.80 -1.95 5.59
C PRO A 196 -39.50 -3.32 5.48
N LYS A 197 -39.97 -3.81 6.63
CA LYS A 197 -40.69 -5.09 6.80
C LYS A 197 -42.11 -5.02 6.19
N PRO A 198 -42.61 -6.08 5.53
CA PRO A 198 -43.96 -6.09 4.97
C PRO A 198 -45.07 -6.36 6.01
N GLU A 199 -46.13 -5.54 5.89
CA GLU A 199 -47.57 -5.74 6.12
C GLU A 199 -48.17 -6.10 7.50
N GLN A 200 -49.18 -5.32 7.90
CA GLN A 200 -50.57 -5.83 8.06
C GLN A 200 -51.62 -4.70 7.87
N PRO A 201 -52.83 -5.01 7.37
CA PRO A 201 -53.81 -3.99 6.93
C PRO A 201 -54.83 -3.53 7.99
N ALA A 202 -55.11 -2.22 7.92
CA ALA A 202 -56.34 -1.46 8.16
C ALA A 202 -57.02 -1.39 9.56
N GLU A 203 -57.19 -0.15 10.05
CA GLU A 203 -58.50 0.38 10.47
C GLU A 203 -58.70 1.80 9.91
N GLN A 204 -59.85 2.02 9.28
CA GLN A 204 -60.25 3.29 8.62
C GLN A 204 -60.67 4.36 9.64
N PRO A 205 -60.35 5.65 9.37
CA PRO A 205 -61.24 6.76 9.67
C PRO A 205 -61.69 7.52 8.40
N LYS A 206 -62.87 8.13 8.53
CA LYS A 206 -63.71 8.80 7.51
C LYS A 206 -63.02 9.88 6.63
N PRO A 207 -63.63 10.20 5.47
CA PRO A 207 -62.98 10.87 4.35
C PRO A 207 -62.86 12.40 4.53
N ALA A 208 -61.68 12.92 4.21
CA ALA A 208 -61.43 14.33 3.98
C ALA A 208 -61.55 14.66 2.47
N PRO A 209 -61.94 15.91 2.12
CA PRO A 209 -62.46 16.26 0.80
C PRO A 209 -61.44 16.13 -0.33
N ALA A 210 -61.94 15.73 -1.50
CA ALA A 210 -61.18 15.34 -2.69
C ALA A 210 -60.20 16.42 -3.18
N PRO A 211 -58.89 16.12 -3.28
CA PRO A 211 -57.96 16.86 -4.11
C PRO A 211 -58.14 16.47 -5.59
N GLN A 212 -57.93 17.45 -6.47
CA GLN A 212 -58.13 17.38 -7.92
C GLN A 212 -57.30 16.27 -8.61
N PRO A 213 -57.72 15.79 -9.81
CA PRO A 213 -56.99 14.75 -10.54
C PRO A 213 -55.56 15.19 -10.86
N ALA A 214 -54.59 14.32 -10.58
CA ALA A 214 -53.22 14.49 -11.07
C ALA A 214 -53.20 14.36 -12.61
N PRO A 215 -52.37 15.16 -13.31
CA PRO A 215 -52.22 15.07 -14.76
C PRO A 215 -51.70 13.67 -15.15
N ALA A 216 -52.20 13.15 -16.27
CA ALA A 216 -51.81 11.85 -16.80
C ALA A 216 -50.28 11.72 -16.97
N PRO A 217 -49.70 10.53 -16.74
CA PRO A 217 -48.28 10.32 -16.93
C PRO A 217 -47.88 10.67 -18.37
N LYS A 218 -46.82 11.47 -18.52
CA LYS A 218 -46.19 11.67 -19.82
C LYS A 218 -45.64 10.33 -20.32
N PRO A 219 -45.67 10.05 -21.63
CA PRO A 219 -45.08 8.83 -22.18
C PRO A 219 -43.63 8.68 -21.72
N GLU A 220 -43.26 7.47 -21.28
CA GLU A 220 -41.87 7.06 -21.17
C GLU A 220 -41.17 7.32 -22.51
N LYS A 221 -39.93 7.84 -22.44
CA LYS A 221 -39.07 7.86 -23.61
C LYS A 221 -38.88 6.42 -24.07
N THR A 222 -39.21 6.14 -25.32
CA THR A 222 -38.93 4.84 -25.94
C THR A 222 -37.41 4.64 -26.02
N ASP A 223 -36.96 3.39 -25.98
CA ASP A 223 -35.53 3.02 -26.10
C ASP A 223 -34.84 3.71 -27.30
N ASP A 224 -35.60 4.00 -28.37
CA ASP A 224 -35.14 4.76 -29.53
C ASP A 224 -34.66 6.20 -29.22
N GLN A 225 -35.31 6.92 -28.29
CA GLN A 225 -34.87 8.27 -27.90
C GLN A 225 -33.58 8.23 -27.06
N GLN A 226 -33.38 7.15 -26.30
CA GLN A 226 -32.18 6.95 -25.51
C GLN A 226 -30.99 6.61 -26.42
N ALA A 227 -31.23 5.80 -27.46
CA ALA A 227 -30.25 5.49 -28.49
C ALA A 227 -29.83 6.71 -29.33
N GLU A 228 -30.75 7.64 -29.64
CA GLU A 228 -30.41 8.89 -30.34
C GLU A 228 -29.56 9.84 -29.47
N GLU A 229 -29.86 9.96 -28.17
CA GLU A 229 -29.06 10.75 -27.23
C GLU A 229 -27.65 10.15 -27.02
N ASP A 230 -27.52 8.82 -27.02
CA ASP A 230 -26.22 8.12 -26.99
C ASP A 230 -25.41 8.33 -28.27
N TYR A 231 -26.05 8.34 -29.44
CA TYR A 231 -25.37 8.60 -30.72
C TYR A 231 -24.88 10.05 -30.81
N ALA A 232 -25.70 11.02 -30.39
CA ALA A 232 -25.30 12.43 -30.36
C ALA A 232 -24.07 12.64 -29.45
N ARG A 233 -24.07 12.05 -28.23
CA ARG A 233 -22.96 12.17 -27.28
C ARG A 233 -21.67 11.52 -27.78
N ARG A 234 -21.73 10.33 -28.41
CA ARG A 234 -20.53 9.70 -29.02
C ARG A 234 -19.93 10.53 -30.15
N SER A 235 -20.77 11.16 -30.98
CA SER A 235 -20.27 12.01 -32.07
C SER A 235 -19.55 13.27 -31.58
N GLU A 236 -19.98 13.81 -30.44
CA GLU A 236 -19.38 15.01 -29.84
C GLU A 236 -18.04 14.70 -29.15
N GLU A 237 -17.92 13.55 -28.50
CA GLU A 237 -16.63 13.07 -27.94
C GLU A 237 -15.61 12.73 -29.04
N GLU A 238 -16.05 12.18 -30.17
CA GLU A 238 -15.17 11.90 -31.30
C GLU A 238 -14.65 13.18 -31.96
N TYR A 239 -15.48 14.22 -32.07
CA TYR A 239 -15.04 15.54 -32.55
C TYR A 239 -14.00 16.18 -31.62
N ASN A 240 -14.18 16.05 -30.29
CA ASN A 240 -13.24 16.58 -29.30
C ASN A 240 -11.94 15.77 -29.16
N ARG A 241 -11.89 14.52 -29.65
CA ARG A 241 -10.67 13.71 -29.67
C ARG A 241 -9.83 13.87 -30.93
N LEU A 242 -10.30 14.62 -31.93
CA LEU A 242 -9.47 14.92 -33.10
C LEU A 242 -8.27 15.78 -32.64
N PRO A 243 -7.02 15.30 -32.78
CA PRO A 243 -5.86 16.10 -32.39
C PRO A 243 -5.86 17.38 -33.21
N GLN A 244 -5.99 18.52 -32.53
CA GLN A 244 -5.71 19.84 -33.11
C GLN A 244 -4.27 19.80 -33.62
N GLN A 245 -4.12 19.52 -34.92
CA GLN A 245 -2.87 19.61 -35.66
C GLN A 245 -2.30 21.01 -35.42
N GLN A 246 -1.28 21.11 -34.58
CA GLN A 246 -0.53 22.35 -34.45
C GLN A 246 0.02 22.69 -35.85
N PRO A 247 -0.16 23.93 -36.35
CA PRO A 247 0.42 24.31 -37.62
C PRO A 247 1.95 24.16 -37.53
N PRO A 248 2.63 23.68 -38.58
CA PRO A 248 4.07 23.47 -38.55
C PRO A 248 4.79 24.80 -38.29
N LYS A 249 5.77 24.78 -37.39
CA LYS A 249 6.62 25.94 -37.09
C LYS A 249 7.37 26.36 -38.35
N ALA A 250 7.23 27.64 -38.73
CA ALA A 250 7.98 28.24 -39.81
C ALA A 250 9.49 28.18 -39.52
N GLU A 251 10.23 27.51 -40.40
CA GLU A 251 11.68 27.49 -40.42
C GLU A 251 12.19 28.83 -40.98
N LYS A 252 13.05 29.53 -40.23
CA LYS A 252 13.68 30.78 -40.69
C LYS A 252 14.71 30.45 -41.78
N PRO A 253 14.82 31.25 -42.86
CA PRO A 253 15.91 31.07 -43.81
C PRO A 253 17.24 31.54 -43.22
N ALA A 254 18.31 30.80 -43.49
CA ALA A 254 19.68 31.13 -43.11
C ALA A 254 20.15 32.41 -43.83
N PRO A 255 20.92 33.29 -43.17
CA PRO A 255 21.49 34.49 -43.79
C PRO A 255 22.63 34.14 -44.75
N ALA A 256 22.71 34.93 -45.83
CA ALA A 256 23.74 34.89 -46.87
C ALA A 256 25.12 35.34 -46.38
#